data_AF-A7B475-F1
#
_entry.id   AF-A7B475-F1
#
_cell.length_a   1.000
_cell.length_b   1.000
_cell.length_c   1.000
_cell.angle_alpha   90.00
_cell.angle_beta   90.00
_cell.angle_gamma   90.00
#
_symmetry.space_group_name_H-M   'P 1'
#
loop_
_entity.id
_entity.type
_entity.pdbx_description
1 polymer ?
#
loop_
_entity_poly.entity_id
_entity_poly.type
_entity_poly.pdbx_seq_one_letter_code
_entity_poly.pdbx_strand_id
1 'polypeptide(L)'
;MKKEMIIMNNEEFELLLQKASLGCCPKEDLLDAKERLESAVEDKNAECADFEQVLQMMSFEGKDNTNPDEVKKAMESHGVAAISRDEIKVLQEQRNRLAHYLTNITDALDDFKNFNKYTCFNNIRALLKVNPDVKIGMIEKEAGVRLGYMSRLEKPDNSSEPTLEFVATAAKMLGVSIDFLISANIDEVTPTEKYVLEFIKKIADDSKCGNLYWHREPNQKLNNPTDLYSEFGPAPHPLQSPDDDSMDCNGNYRVASFFSRFYPEKAIQVTGNVYWSRLEDAESDMYILPCTINMDDNCVEGQACYEIYLVAPDKSVVPLCNTIMACDLIKSAVIDLYMQIEVLASHVNIDNKARSVIDAYLNKDKKVLSKTFKVPEPSSDDFMTDIDLPFK
;
A
#
# COMPACT_ATOMS: atom_id res chain seq x y z
N MET A 1 8.34 -33.64 -19.21
CA MET A 1 8.72 -32.26 -19.54
C MET A 1 9.85 -31.89 -18.61
N LYS A 2 11.10 -31.85 -19.09
CA LYS A 2 12.20 -31.24 -18.33
C LYS A 2 11.95 -29.74 -18.37
N LYS A 3 11.67 -29.12 -17.20
CA LYS A 3 11.74 -27.66 -17.07
C LYS A 3 13.16 -27.28 -17.49
N GLU A 4 13.31 -26.51 -18.56
CA GLU A 4 14.55 -25.79 -18.82
C GLU A 4 14.74 -24.84 -17.65
N MET A 5 15.57 -25.27 -16.70
CA MET A 5 15.96 -24.47 -15.55
C MET A 5 16.97 -23.45 -16.08
N ILE A 6 16.49 -22.24 -16.36
CA ILE A 6 17.33 -21.10 -16.74
C ILE A 6 18.27 -20.86 -15.57
N ILE A 7 19.54 -21.23 -15.73
CA ILE A 7 20.60 -20.97 -14.75
C ILE A 7 20.79 -19.46 -14.71
N MET A 8 20.48 -18.83 -13.58
CA MET A 8 20.78 -17.43 -13.37
C MET A 8 22.28 -17.19 -13.59
N ASN A 9 22.63 -16.12 -14.31
CA ASN A 9 24.02 -15.82 -14.58
C ASN A 9 24.68 -15.25 -13.31
N ASN A 10 26.00 -15.37 -13.16
CA ASN A 10 26.71 -14.94 -11.93
C ASN A 10 26.39 -13.50 -11.50
N GLU A 11 26.17 -12.60 -12.47
CA GLU A 11 25.80 -11.20 -12.25
C GLU A 11 24.44 -11.05 -11.54
N GLU A 12 23.49 -11.97 -11.81
CA GLU A 12 22.16 -11.94 -11.19
C GLU A 12 22.22 -12.36 -9.71
N PHE A 13 23.07 -13.32 -9.35
CA PHE A 13 23.29 -13.69 -7.94
C PHE A 13 23.99 -12.57 -7.17
N GLU A 14 24.97 -11.89 -7.78
CA GLU A 14 25.63 -10.73 -7.17
C GLU A 14 24.65 -9.57 -6.95
N LEU A 15 23.81 -9.27 -7.94
CA LEU A 15 22.77 -8.25 -7.81
C LEU A 15 21.74 -8.61 -6.72
N LEU A 16 21.35 -9.89 -6.63
CA LEU A 16 20.42 -10.36 -5.62
C LEU A 16 21.00 -10.21 -4.20
N LEU A 17 22.26 -10.61 -4.00
CA LEU A 17 22.96 -10.41 -2.72
C LEU A 17 23.10 -8.93 -2.37
N GLN A 18 23.36 -8.06 -3.35
CA GLN A 18 23.39 -6.62 -3.12
C GLN A 18 22.01 -6.10 -2.67
N LYS A 19 20.93 -6.49 -3.36
CA LYS A 19 19.56 -6.13 -2.95
C LYS A 19 19.21 -6.65 -1.55
N ALA A 20 19.62 -7.88 -1.23
CA ALA A 20 19.41 -8.47 0.09
C ALA A 20 20.14 -7.69 1.19
N SER A 21 21.38 -7.27 0.94
CA SER A 21 22.14 -6.44 1.89
C SER A 21 21.52 -5.06 2.15
N LEU A 22 20.73 -4.56 1.21
CA LEU A 22 19.97 -3.31 1.31
C LEU A 22 18.56 -3.50 1.89
N GLY A 23 18.14 -4.74 2.17
CA GLY A 23 16.79 -5.05 2.61
C GLY A 23 15.72 -4.89 1.52
N CYS A 24 16.11 -4.77 0.25
CA CYS A 24 15.23 -4.52 -0.89
C CYS A 24 14.92 -5.80 -1.69
N CYS A 25 14.99 -6.97 -1.06
CA CYS A 25 14.81 -8.26 -1.70
C CYS A 25 13.63 -9.02 -1.06
N PRO A 26 12.67 -9.52 -1.85
CA PRO A 26 11.65 -10.45 -1.36
C PRO A 26 12.26 -11.74 -0.82
N LYS A 27 11.63 -12.34 0.19
CA LYS A 27 12.08 -13.63 0.73
C LYS A 27 11.99 -14.74 -0.30
N GLU A 28 10.96 -14.70 -1.12
CA GLU A 28 10.68 -15.66 -2.18
C GLU A 28 11.83 -15.71 -3.20
N ASP A 29 12.38 -14.55 -3.59
CA ASP A 29 13.50 -14.48 -4.53
C ASP A 29 14.77 -15.15 -3.97
N LEU A 30 15.01 -15.00 -2.65
CA LEU A 30 16.14 -15.66 -1.98
C LEU A 30 15.94 -17.18 -1.87
N LEU A 31 14.71 -17.63 -1.59
CA LEU A 31 14.37 -19.05 -1.53
C LEU A 31 14.51 -19.72 -2.92
N ASP A 32 13.99 -19.08 -3.96
CA ASP A 32 14.13 -19.52 -5.34
C ASP A 32 15.59 -19.61 -5.76
N ALA A 33 16.40 -18.61 -5.40
CA ALA A 33 17.83 -18.61 -5.70
C ALA A 33 18.58 -19.71 -4.93
N LYS A 34 18.21 -19.97 -3.67
CA LYS A 34 18.77 -21.06 -2.87
C LYS A 34 18.50 -22.42 -3.53
N GLU A 35 17.25 -22.72 -3.88
CA GLU A 35 16.88 -24.00 -4.50
C GLU A 35 17.67 -24.24 -5.81
N ARG A 36 17.81 -23.20 -6.64
CA ARG A 36 18.58 -23.28 -7.88
C ARG A 36 20.07 -23.51 -7.64
N LEU A 37 20.65 -22.81 -6.65
CA LEU A 37 22.07 -22.97 -6.29
C LEU A 37 22.35 -24.35 -5.67
N GLU A 38 21.46 -24.87 -4.83
CA GLU A 38 21.57 -26.22 -4.29
C GLU A 38 21.61 -27.26 -5.42
N SER A 39 20.68 -27.17 -6.38
CA SER A 39 20.67 -28.06 -7.55
C SER A 39 21.93 -27.89 -8.41
N ALA A 40 22.38 -26.65 -8.67
CA ALA A 40 23.55 -26.40 -9.50
C ALA A 40 24.86 -26.87 -8.85
N VAL A 41 24.98 -26.75 -7.52
CA VAL A 41 26.11 -27.27 -6.75
C VAL A 41 26.08 -28.81 -6.77
N GLU A 42 24.92 -29.43 -6.63
CA GLU A 42 24.77 -30.90 -6.70
C GLU A 42 25.16 -31.44 -8.09
N ASP A 43 24.68 -30.81 -9.16
CA ASP A 43 25.03 -31.17 -10.54
C ASP A 43 26.55 -31.06 -10.77
N LYS A 44 27.17 -29.94 -10.32
CA LYS A 44 28.62 -29.75 -10.45
C LYS A 44 29.43 -30.69 -9.57
N ASN A 45 28.91 -31.09 -8.40
CA ASN A 45 29.52 -32.12 -7.56
C ASN A 45 29.50 -33.47 -8.27
N ALA A 46 28.39 -33.84 -8.90
CA ALA A 46 28.27 -35.07 -9.67
C ALA A 46 29.24 -35.08 -10.87
N GLU A 47 29.34 -33.96 -11.60
CA GLU A 47 30.31 -33.81 -12.69
C GLU A 47 31.76 -33.95 -12.21
N CYS A 48 32.10 -33.41 -11.03
CA CYS A 48 33.47 -33.47 -10.50
C CYS A 48 33.83 -34.83 -9.87
N ALA A 49 32.84 -35.59 -9.38
CA ALA A 49 33.06 -36.76 -8.52
C ALA A 49 33.94 -37.83 -9.17
N ASP A 50 33.63 -38.21 -10.41
CA ASP A 50 34.36 -39.26 -11.14
C ASP A 50 35.81 -38.84 -11.39
N PHE A 51 36.04 -37.57 -11.76
CA PHE A 51 37.39 -37.04 -11.99
C PHE A 51 38.21 -36.95 -10.71
N GLU A 52 37.60 -36.50 -9.61
CA GLU A 52 38.25 -36.38 -8.31
C GLU A 52 38.61 -37.76 -7.72
N GLN A 53 37.74 -38.76 -7.92
CA GLN A 53 38.01 -40.14 -7.51
C GLN A 53 39.24 -40.71 -8.24
N VAL A 54 39.33 -40.52 -9.56
CA VAL A 54 40.49 -40.95 -10.36
C VAL A 54 41.76 -40.25 -9.89
N LEU A 55 41.73 -38.93 -9.67
CA LEU A 55 42.89 -38.17 -9.19
C LEU A 55 43.34 -38.60 -7.79
N GLN A 56 42.40 -38.92 -6.88
CA GLN A 56 42.73 -39.46 -5.56
C GLN A 56 43.39 -40.84 -5.67
N MET A 57 42.85 -41.75 -6.49
CA MET A 57 43.46 -43.08 -6.70
C MET A 57 44.88 -42.97 -7.27
N MET A 58 45.10 -42.11 -8.26
CA MET A 58 46.46 -41.84 -8.78
C MET A 58 47.41 -41.38 -7.68
N SER A 59 46.93 -40.51 -6.77
CA SER A 59 47.73 -40.04 -5.63
C SER A 59 48.05 -41.17 -4.65
N PHE A 60 47.12 -42.09 -4.39
CA PHE A 60 47.37 -43.26 -3.53
C PHE A 60 48.36 -44.25 -4.15
N GLU A 61 48.35 -44.38 -5.47
CA GLU A 61 49.26 -45.23 -6.24
C GLU A 61 50.65 -44.60 -6.45
N GLY A 62 50.88 -43.37 -5.96
CA GLY A 62 52.14 -42.64 -6.14
C GLY A 62 52.41 -42.20 -7.57
N LYS A 63 51.37 -42.13 -8.43
CA LYS A 63 51.46 -41.67 -9.82
C LYS A 63 51.49 -40.14 -9.88
N ASP A 64 52.12 -39.59 -10.91
CA ASP A 64 52.22 -38.16 -11.07
C ASP A 64 50.89 -37.59 -11.61
N ASN A 65 50.04 -37.15 -10.69
CA ASN A 65 48.78 -36.52 -11.06
C ASN A 65 48.97 -35.14 -11.72
N THR A 66 50.18 -34.57 -11.74
CA THR A 66 50.46 -33.29 -12.39
C THR A 66 50.79 -33.43 -13.88
N ASN A 67 51.12 -34.65 -14.34
CA ASN A 67 51.40 -34.96 -15.73
C ASN A 67 50.09 -35.18 -16.54
N PRO A 68 49.79 -34.34 -17.55
CA PRO A 68 48.55 -34.44 -18.33
C PRO A 68 48.36 -35.79 -19.04
N ASP A 69 49.44 -36.39 -19.53
CA ASP A 69 49.38 -37.66 -20.27
C ASP A 69 49.09 -38.85 -19.33
N GLU A 70 49.63 -38.80 -18.10
CA GLU A 70 49.33 -39.80 -17.07
C GLU A 70 47.90 -39.69 -16.55
N VAL A 71 47.40 -38.47 -16.35
CA VAL A 71 46.01 -38.22 -15.94
C VAL A 71 45.05 -38.73 -17.02
N LYS A 72 45.31 -38.41 -18.29
CA LYS A 72 44.48 -38.86 -19.41
C LYS A 72 44.40 -40.39 -19.48
N LYS A 73 45.55 -41.06 -19.38
CA LYS A 73 45.61 -42.52 -19.39
C LYS A 73 44.88 -43.14 -18.18
N ALA A 74 44.97 -42.51 -17.02
CA ALA A 74 44.24 -42.95 -15.83
C ALA A 74 42.72 -42.79 -16.00
N MET A 75 42.24 -41.67 -16.55
CA MET A 75 40.81 -41.45 -16.83
C MET A 75 40.25 -42.52 -17.78
N GLU A 76 40.93 -42.76 -18.90
CA GLU A 76 40.54 -43.78 -19.87
C GLU A 76 40.51 -45.18 -19.25
N SER A 77 41.48 -45.52 -18.40
CA SER A 77 41.56 -46.83 -17.73
C SER A 77 40.43 -47.05 -16.71
N HIS A 78 39.86 -45.98 -16.16
CA HIS A 78 38.74 -46.03 -15.21
C HIS A 78 37.38 -45.82 -15.88
N GLY A 79 37.32 -45.74 -17.22
CA GLY A 79 36.05 -45.56 -17.95
C GLY A 79 35.46 -44.15 -17.84
N VAL A 80 36.26 -43.17 -17.41
CA VAL A 80 35.85 -41.77 -17.29
C VAL A 80 36.27 -41.01 -18.56
N ALA A 81 35.44 -40.06 -19.02
CA ALA A 81 35.75 -39.26 -20.19
C ALA A 81 37.08 -38.51 -20.02
N ALA A 82 38.00 -38.64 -20.97
CA ALA A 82 39.29 -37.98 -20.90
C ALA A 82 39.17 -36.46 -21.10
N ILE A 83 39.18 -35.71 -19.99
CA ILE A 83 39.30 -34.24 -19.99
C ILE A 83 40.67 -33.82 -19.42
N SER A 84 41.08 -32.61 -19.78
CA SER A 84 42.34 -32.04 -19.32
C SER A 84 42.29 -31.66 -17.83
N ARG A 85 43.46 -31.62 -17.18
CA ARG A 85 43.58 -31.14 -15.80
C ARG A 85 43.13 -29.68 -15.64
N ASP A 86 43.28 -28.87 -16.67
CA ASP A 86 42.82 -27.48 -16.66
C ASP A 86 41.30 -27.40 -16.72
N GLU A 87 40.62 -28.26 -17.49
CA GLU A 87 39.15 -28.36 -17.48
C GLU A 87 38.62 -28.82 -16.12
N ILE A 88 39.28 -29.77 -15.45
CA ILE A 88 38.92 -30.19 -14.08
C ILE A 88 39.02 -29.02 -13.11
N LYS A 89 40.09 -28.22 -13.20
CA LYS A 89 40.23 -27.00 -12.37
C LYS A 89 39.13 -26.00 -12.63
N VAL A 90 38.76 -25.76 -13.89
CA VAL A 90 37.66 -24.86 -14.26
C VAL A 90 36.34 -25.33 -13.64
N LEU A 91 36.05 -26.64 -13.68
CA LEU A 91 34.86 -27.21 -13.04
C LEU A 91 34.88 -27.02 -11.51
N GLN A 92 36.03 -27.22 -10.88
CA GLN A 92 36.22 -27.00 -9.44
C GLN A 92 36.05 -25.53 -9.05
N GLU A 93 36.59 -24.60 -9.84
CA GLU A 93 36.42 -23.15 -9.63
C GLU A 93 34.95 -22.74 -9.77
N GLN A 94 34.24 -23.27 -10.76
CA GLN A 94 32.79 -23.05 -10.92
C GLN A 94 32.01 -23.58 -9.72
N ARG A 95 32.26 -24.82 -9.29
CA ARG A 95 31.63 -25.41 -8.09
C ARG A 95 31.86 -24.54 -6.86
N ASN A 96 33.12 -24.15 -6.61
CA ASN A 96 33.48 -23.37 -5.44
C ASN A 96 32.80 -21.99 -5.45
N ARG A 97 32.63 -21.38 -6.63
CA ARG A 97 31.92 -20.11 -6.78
C ARG A 97 30.41 -20.25 -6.52
N LEU A 98 29.78 -21.31 -7.03
CA LEU A 98 28.37 -21.60 -6.75
C LEU A 98 28.15 -21.89 -5.25
N ALA A 99 29.03 -22.66 -4.63
CA ALA A 99 29.00 -22.92 -3.20
C ALA A 99 29.18 -21.63 -2.36
N HIS A 100 30.01 -20.69 -2.83
CA HIS A 100 30.14 -19.38 -2.21
C HIS A 100 28.82 -18.58 -2.26
N TYR A 101 28.17 -18.52 -3.43
CA TYR A 101 26.85 -17.85 -3.53
C TYR A 101 25.80 -18.54 -2.67
N LEU A 102 25.77 -19.88 -2.64
CA LEU A 102 24.83 -20.64 -1.82
C LEU A 102 24.99 -20.33 -0.33
N THR A 103 26.24 -20.22 0.13
CA THR A 103 26.55 -19.84 1.51
C THR A 103 26.02 -18.44 1.81
N ASN A 104 26.37 -17.44 0.98
CA ASN A 104 25.94 -16.07 1.20
C ASN A 104 24.42 -15.88 1.14
N ILE A 105 23.71 -16.60 0.24
CA ILE A 105 22.24 -16.55 0.17
C ILE A 105 21.63 -17.23 1.40
N THR A 106 22.22 -18.32 1.88
CA THR A 106 21.77 -18.98 3.11
C THR A 106 21.95 -18.05 4.32
N ASP A 107 23.10 -17.39 4.44
CA ASP A 107 23.35 -16.39 5.47
C ASP A 107 22.35 -15.22 5.38
N ALA A 108 22.09 -14.73 4.16
CA ALA A 108 21.10 -13.67 3.93
C ALA A 108 19.66 -14.10 4.28
N LEU A 109 19.31 -15.38 4.10
CA LEU A 109 18.02 -15.96 4.50
C LEU A 109 17.91 -16.13 6.01
N ASP A 110 18.99 -16.53 6.67
CA ASP A 110 19.04 -16.69 8.13
C ASP A 110 18.94 -15.33 8.84
N ASP A 111 19.55 -14.29 8.25
CA ASP A 111 19.44 -12.91 8.69
C ASP A 111 18.19 -12.18 8.15
N PHE A 112 17.39 -12.84 7.29
CA PHE A 112 16.21 -12.23 6.69
C PHE A 112 15.16 -11.92 7.76
N LYS A 113 14.81 -10.65 7.89
CA LYS A 113 13.75 -10.19 8.78
C LYS A 113 12.62 -9.59 7.98
N ASN A 114 11.40 -9.99 8.32
CA ASN A 114 10.17 -9.41 7.74
C ASN A 114 10.01 -7.93 8.10
N PHE A 115 10.75 -7.43 9.09
CA PHE A 115 10.81 -6.00 9.39
C PHE A 115 12.14 -5.59 10.01
N ASN A 116 12.48 -4.32 9.81
CA ASN A 116 13.62 -3.69 10.45
C ASN A 116 13.16 -2.96 11.72
N LYS A 117 13.56 -3.45 12.91
CA LYS A 117 13.20 -2.82 14.18
C LYS A 117 13.69 -1.37 14.31
N TYR A 118 14.81 -1.00 13.67
CA TYR A 118 15.31 0.37 13.72
C TYR A 118 14.39 1.31 12.94
N THR A 119 13.91 0.88 11.77
CA THR A 119 12.84 1.57 11.04
C THR A 119 11.61 1.73 11.92
N CYS A 120 11.18 0.64 12.57
CA CYS A 120 10.05 0.70 13.51
C CYS A 120 10.25 1.71 14.63
N PHE A 121 11.40 1.71 15.29
CA PHE A 121 11.66 2.64 16.38
C PHE A 121 11.84 4.08 15.92
N ASN A 122 12.39 4.31 14.73
CA ASN A 122 12.45 5.63 14.11
C ASN A 122 11.05 6.17 13.82
N ASN A 123 10.17 5.31 13.27
CA ASN A 123 8.78 5.63 13.04
C ASN A 123 8.06 5.99 14.35
N ILE A 124 8.22 5.19 15.40
CA ILE A 124 7.69 5.50 16.73
C ILE A 124 8.18 6.86 17.22
N ARG A 125 9.48 7.16 17.10
CA ARG A 125 10.04 8.45 17.53
C ARG A 125 9.44 9.62 16.79
N ALA A 126 9.33 9.55 15.47
CA ALA A 126 8.80 10.67 14.71
C ALA A 126 7.29 10.85 14.99
N LEU A 127 6.55 9.74 15.10
CA LEU A 127 5.14 9.79 15.49
C LEU A 127 4.97 10.39 16.90
N LEU A 128 5.87 10.12 17.85
CA LEU A 128 5.85 10.76 19.17
C LEU A 128 6.11 12.27 19.12
N LYS A 129 6.90 12.77 18.15
CA LYS A 129 7.10 14.22 17.97
C LYS A 129 5.82 14.93 17.52
N VAL A 130 4.95 14.25 16.79
CA VAL A 130 3.69 14.81 16.27
C VAL A 130 2.47 14.45 17.12
N ASN A 131 2.61 13.51 18.07
CA ASN A 131 1.61 13.13 19.06
C ASN A 131 2.10 13.49 20.48
N PRO A 132 2.11 14.79 20.86
CA PRO A 132 2.72 15.24 22.12
C PRO A 132 2.03 14.68 23.39
N ASP A 133 0.78 14.26 23.26
CA ASP A 133 0.00 13.64 24.35
C ASP A 133 0.43 12.19 24.63
N VAL A 134 1.13 11.55 23.69
CA VAL A 134 1.62 10.18 23.82
C VAL A 134 3.10 10.21 24.19
N LYS A 135 3.45 9.49 25.26
CA LYS A 135 4.86 9.33 25.68
C LYS A 135 5.27 7.88 25.53
N ILE A 136 6.54 7.65 25.19
CA ILE A 136 7.09 6.30 25.05
C ILE A 136 6.88 5.44 26.31
N GLY A 137 7.04 6.01 27.50
CA GLY A 137 6.79 5.29 28.75
C GLY A 137 5.32 4.90 28.98
N MET A 138 4.37 5.59 28.34
CA MET A 138 2.96 5.18 28.36
C MET A 138 2.73 3.97 27.46
N ILE A 139 3.30 3.99 26.25
CA ILE A 139 3.27 2.85 25.32
C ILE A 139 3.89 1.62 25.98
N GLU A 140 5.06 1.77 26.60
CA GLU A 140 5.75 0.67 27.31
C GLU A 140 4.90 0.10 28.44
N LYS A 141 4.25 0.96 29.23
CA LYS A 141 3.40 0.54 30.32
C LYS A 141 2.14 -0.18 29.83
N GLU A 142 1.48 0.36 28.80
CA GLU A 142 0.26 -0.20 28.22
C GLU A 142 0.54 -1.56 27.55
N ALA A 143 1.70 -1.69 26.90
CA ALA A 143 2.15 -2.96 26.31
C ALA A 143 2.63 -4.00 27.34
N GLY A 144 2.59 -3.67 28.64
CA GLY A 144 3.05 -4.56 29.71
C GLY A 144 4.56 -4.80 29.74
N VAL A 145 5.36 -3.94 29.09
CA VAL A 145 6.82 -4.04 29.07
C VAL A 145 7.48 -3.09 30.08
N ARG A 146 8.74 -3.36 30.43
CA ARG A 146 9.48 -2.55 31.41
C ARG A 146 9.86 -1.20 30.81
N LEU A 147 9.74 -0.12 31.59
CA LEU A 147 10.19 1.22 31.16
C LEU A 147 11.63 1.23 30.61
N GLY A 148 11.84 1.94 29.50
CA GLY A 148 13.07 1.93 28.71
C GLY A 148 13.29 0.65 27.89
N TYR A 149 12.22 -0.11 27.61
CA TYR A 149 12.24 -1.31 26.78
C TYR A 149 12.78 -0.98 25.38
N MET A 150 12.21 0.03 24.73
CA MET A 150 12.61 0.42 23.37
C MET A 150 14.09 0.84 23.35
N SER A 151 14.50 1.70 24.28
CA SER A 151 15.89 2.18 24.37
C SER A 151 16.92 1.06 24.64
N ARG A 152 16.50 -0.05 25.26
CA ARG A 152 17.38 -1.22 25.44
C ARG A 152 17.47 -2.07 24.17
N LEU A 153 16.39 -2.17 23.40
CA LEU A 153 16.35 -2.93 22.15
C LEU A 153 17.09 -2.26 21.00
N GLU A 154 17.25 -0.94 21.07
CA GLU A 154 17.98 -0.12 20.09
C GLU A 154 19.50 -0.16 20.21
N LYS A 155 20.02 -0.77 21.28
CA LYS A 155 21.46 -0.86 21.43
C LYS A 155 22.05 -1.71 20.28
N PRO A 156 23.19 -1.31 19.67
CA PRO A 156 23.73 -1.98 18.48
C PRO A 156 24.06 -3.47 18.69
N ASP A 157 24.37 -3.84 19.93
CA ASP A 157 24.71 -5.19 20.37
C ASP A 157 23.48 -6.04 20.74
N ASN A 158 22.27 -5.45 20.69
CA ASN A 158 21.04 -6.15 21.02
C ASN A 158 20.39 -6.71 19.75
N SER A 159 20.33 -8.04 19.63
CA SER A 159 19.63 -8.73 18.53
C SER A 159 18.15 -9.04 18.84
N SER A 160 17.68 -8.74 20.05
CA SER A 160 16.29 -8.98 20.44
C SER A 160 15.34 -8.08 19.65
N GLU A 161 14.20 -8.63 19.30
CA GLU A 161 13.12 -7.93 18.59
C GLU A 161 12.08 -7.38 19.56
N PRO A 162 11.39 -6.28 19.21
CA PRO A 162 10.23 -5.85 19.95
C PRO A 162 9.12 -6.91 19.90
N THR A 163 8.40 -7.09 21.00
CA THR A 163 7.22 -7.96 21.00
C THR A 163 6.14 -7.38 20.10
N LEU A 164 5.34 -8.25 19.46
CA LEU A 164 4.18 -7.84 18.68
C LEU A 164 3.22 -6.98 19.54
N GLU A 165 3.06 -7.30 20.82
CA GLU A 165 2.23 -6.52 21.75
C GLU A 165 2.72 -5.07 21.88
N PHE A 166 4.05 -4.86 21.96
CA PHE A 166 4.61 -3.51 22.00
C PHE A 166 4.36 -2.76 20.69
N VAL A 167 4.59 -3.41 19.55
CA VAL A 167 4.36 -2.80 18.22
C VAL A 167 2.88 -2.47 18.00
N ALA A 168 1.97 -3.40 18.31
CA ALA A 168 0.54 -3.22 18.18
C ALA A 168 0.01 -2.13 19.13
N THR A 169 0.53 -2.07 20.36
CA THR A 169 0.19 -1.02 21.31
C THR A 169 0.68 0.35 20.83
N ALA A 170 1.92 0.43 20.32
CA ALA A 170 2.45 1.65 19.72
C ALA A 170 1.58 2.11 18.54
N ALA A 171 1.22 1.19 17.64
CA ALA A 171 0.36 1.45 16.49
C ALA A 171 -0.98 2.06 16.91
N LYS A 172 -1.65 1.39 17.84
CA LYS A 172 -2.93 1.81 18.39
C LYS A 172 -2.85 3.19 19.05
N MET A 173 -1.84 3.42 19.89
CA MET A 173 -1.69 4.68 20.62
C MET A 173 -1.27 5.85 19.73
N LEU A 174 -0.51 5.58 18.66
CA LEU A 174 -0.06 6.59 17.70
C LEU A 174 -1.04 6.80 16.54
N GLY A 175 -2.09 5.97 16.45
CA GLY A 175 -3.16 6.09 15.47
C GLY A 175 -2.75 5.66 14.06
N VAL A 176 -1.86 4.67 13.94
CA VAL A 176 -1.37 4.12 12.66
C VAL A 176 -1.53 2.60 12.61
N SER A 177 -1.43 2.00 11.43
CA SER A 177 -1.42 0.54 11.28
C SER A 177 -0.08 -0.08 11.74
N ILE A 178 -0.07 -1.38 12.03
CA ILE A 178 1.18 -2.11 12.33
C ILE A 178 2.10 -2.10 11.12
N ASP A 179 1.54 -2.31 9.93
CA ASP A 179 2.28 -2.33 8.67
C ASP A 179 3.06 -1.02 8.46
N PHE A 180 2.38 0.11 8.60
CA PHE A 180 3.00 1.44 8.58
C PHE A 180 4.19 1.54 9.53
N LEU A 181 4.01 1.07 10.76
CA LEU A 181 5.05 1.19 11.78
C LEU A 181 6.31 0.44 11.38
N ILE A 182 6.20 -0.68 10.68
CA ILE A 182 7.33 -1.54 10.36
C ILE A 182 7.93 -1.29 8.97
N SER A 183 7.17 -0.72 8.04
CA SER A 183 7.57 -0.56 6.64
C SER A 183 7.85 0.89 6.20
N ALA A 184 7.20 1.89 6.81
CA ALA A 184 7.32 3.28 6.34
C ALA A 184 8.70 3.88 6.64
N ASN A 185 9.23 4.72 5.75
CA ASN A 185 10.40 5.57 6.04
C ASN A 185 9.94 6.99 6.39
N ILE A 186 9.66 7.21 7.67
CA ILE A 186 9.06 8.46 8.15
C ILE A 186 10.00 9.68 8.08
N ASP A 187 11.31 9.43 7.99
CA ASP A 187 12.33 10.48 7.94
C ASP A 187 12.30 11.26 6.62
N GLU A 188 11.53 10.78 5.63
CA GLU A 188 11.34 11.41 4.32
C GLU A 188 10.03 12.20 4.22
N VAL A 189 9.24 12.29 5.29
CA VAL A 189 7.95 12.99 5.29
C VAL A 189 8.16 14.50 5.20
N THR A 190 7.76 15.07 4.08
CA THR A 190 7.77 16.51 3.82
C THR A 190 6.77 17.25 4.73
N PRO A 191 6.97 18.56 4.97
CA PRO A 191 6.01 19.36 5.74
C PRO A 191 4.58 19.32 5.17
N THR A 192 4.45 19.24 3.84
CA THR A 192 3.15 19.12 3.15
C THR A 192 2.49 17.79 3.47
N GLU A 193 3.22 16.68 3.42
CA GLU A 193 2.68 15.37 3.74
C GLU A 193 2.25 15.27 5.20
N LYS A 194 3.02 15.88 6.11
CA LYS A 194 2.64 15.98 7.52
C LYS A 194 1.31 16.73 7.70
N TYR A 195 1.13 17.86 7.00
CA TYR A 195 -0.13 18.61 7.03
C TYR A 195 -1.32 17.78 6.52
N VAL A 196 -1.14 17.04 5.43
CA VAL A 196 -2.18 16.13 4.89
C VAL A 196 -2.49 14.99 5.86
N LEU A 197 -1.49 14.40 6.52
CA LEU A 197 -1.69 13.36 7.52
C LEU A 197 -2.44 13.87 8.75
N GLU A 198 -2.12 15.06 9.25
CA GLU A 198 -2.86 15.71 10.34
C GLU A 198 -4.33 15.93 9.97
N PHE A 199 -4.59 16.35 8.72
CA PHE A 199 -5.94 16.48 8.18
C PHE A 199 -6.66 15.12 8.13
N ILE A 200 -6.08 14.09 7.52
CA ILE A 200 -6.67 12.75 7.43
C ILE A 200 -6.99 12.18 8.81
N LYS A 201 -6.06 12.33 9.77
CA LYS A 201 -6.25 11.90 11.15
C LYS A 201 -7.45 12.59 11.79
N LYS A 202 -7.56 13.91 11.66
CA LYS A 202 -8.70 14.68 12.18
C LYS A 202 -10.02 14.18 11.57
N ILE A 203 -10.07 13.96 10.26
CA ILE A 203 -11.25 13.41 9.59
C ILE A 203 -11.60 12.02 10.13
N ALA A 204 -10.61 11.14 10.32
CA ALA A 204 -10.83 9.81 10.87
C ALA A 204 -11.41 9.86 12.30
N ASP A 205 -10.89 10.73 13.16
CA ASP A 205 -11.34 10.90 14.54
C ASP A 205 -12.76 11.50 14.60
N ASP A 206 -13.02 12.56 13.83
CA ASP A 206 -14.36 13.16 13.75
C ASP A 206 -15.40 12.19 13.19
N SER A 207 -15.00 11.27 12.30
CA SER A 207 -15.85 10.18 11.81
C SER A 207 -16.19 9.17 12.93
N LYS A 208 -15.22 8.77 13.77
CA LYS A 208 -15.46 7.84 14.89
C LYS A 208 -16.37 8.44 15.96
N CYS A 209 -16.20 9.74 16.23
CA CYS A 209 -16.99 10.45 17.24
C CYS A 209 -18.39 10.83 16.75
N GLY A 210 -18.73 10.56 15.48
CA GLY A 210 -20.03 10.92 14.90
C GLY A 210 -20.21 12.42 14.70
N ASN A 211 -19.10 13.16 14.60
CA ASN A 211 -19.07 14.58 14.24
C ASN A 211 -19.14 14.78 12.72
N LEU A 212 -18.65 13.80 11.94
CA LEU A 212 -18.79 13.76 10.49
C LEU A 212 -19.79 12.69 10.07
N TYR A 213 -20.75 13.11 9.25
CA TYR A 213 -21.71 12.22 8.61
C TYR A 213 -21.26 11.92 7.18
N TRP A 214 -21.15 10.63 6.84
CA TRP A 214 -20.73 10.18 5.51
C TRP A 214 -21.93 9.76 4.66
N HIS A 215 -22.06 10.41 3.52
CA HIS A 215 -22.99 10.01 2.47
C HIS A 215 -22.34 8.93 1.62
N ARG A 216 -23.06 7.83 1.40
CA ARG A 216 -22.65 6.77 0.48
C ARG A 216 -23.32 6.95 -0.87
N GLU A 217 -22.51 6.97 -1.92
CA GLU A 217 -22.97 7.00 -3.30
C GLU A 217 -22.44 5.79 -4.08
N PRO A 218 -23.27 5.18 -4.93
CA PRO A 218 -22.84 4.05 -5.73
C PRO A 218 -21.94 4.53 -6.89
N ASN A 219 -20.97 3.71 -7.31
CA ASN A 219 -20.00 4.08 -8.35
C ASN A 219 -20.62 4.53 -9.67
N GLN A 220 -21.83 4.05 -10.01
CA GLN A 220 -22.51 4.42 -11.25
C GLN A 220 -22.77 5.92 -11.34
N LYS A 221 -22.87 6.65 -10.22
CA LYS A 221 -23.02 8.11 -10.24
C LYS A 221 -21.82 8.84 -10.86
N LEU A 222 -20.61 8.25 -10.76
CA LEU A 222 -19.40 8.81 -11.38
C LEU A 222 -19.08 8.13 -12.71
N ASN A 223 -19.23 6.81 -12.79
CA ASN A 223 -18.90 6.03 -13.98
C ASN A 223 -19.85 6.29 -15.17
N ASN A 224 -21.10 6.71 -14.92
CA ASN A 224 -22.03 7.04 -15.98
C ASN A 224 -21.94 8.54 -16.29
N PRO A 225 -21.65 8.93 -17.54
CA PRO A 225 -21.69 10.32 -17.94
C PRO A 225 -23.08 10.93 -17.73
N THR A 226 -23.12 12.20 -17.30
CA THR A 226 -24.36 12.96 -17.12
C THR A 226 -24.67 13.72 -18.40
N ASP A 227 -25.87 13.54 -18.95
CA ASP A 227 -26.37 14.31 -20.10
C ASP A 227 -26.64 15.77 -19.70
N LEU A 228 -25.90 16.69 -20.32
CA LEU A 228 -25.98 18.13 -20.06
C LEU A 228 -27.13 18.81 -20.80
N TYR A 229 -27.75 18.15 -21.79
CA TYR A 229 -28.88 18.70 -22.55
C TYR A 229 -30.23 18.35 -21.92
N SER A 230 -30.25 17.44 -20.95
CA SER A 230 -31.46 17.02 -20.30
C SER A 230 -31.92 18.06 -19.27
N GLU A 231 -32.95 18.84 -19.62
CA GLU A 231 -33.59 19.79 -18.69
C GLU A 231 -34.26 19.11 -17.47
N PHE A 232 -34.53 17.81 -17.59
CA PHE A 232 -35.15 16.98 -16.55
C PHE A 232 -34.19 15.95 -15.94
N GLY A 233 -32.92 15.97 -16.35
CA GLY A 233 -31.89 15.05 -15.89
C GLY A 233 -31.34 15.41 -14.50
N PRO A 234 -30.66 14.47 -13.83
CA PRO A 234 -29.93 14.81 -12.62
C PRO A 234 -28.83 15.83 -12.96
N ALA A 235 -28.59 16.78 -12.05
CA ALA A 235 -27.43 17.67 -12.17
C ALA A 235 -26.13 16.85 -12.19
N PRO A 236 -25.09 17.29 -12.93
CA PRO A 236 -23.79 16.62 -12.94
C PRO A 236 -23.24 16.45 -11.53
N HIS A 237 -22.59 15.31 -11.30
CA HIS A 237 -21.90 15.09 -10.04
C HIS A 237 -20.78 16.14 -9.88
N PRO A 238 -20.51 16.68 -8.68
CA PRO A 238 -19.51 17.74 -8.49
C PRO A 238 -18.10 17.40 -9.02
N LEU A 239 -17.72 16.13 -9.00
CA LEU A 239 -16.44 15.65 -9.53
C LEU A 239 -16.43 15.40 -11.05
N GLN A 240 -17.57 15.45 -11.74
CA GLN A 240 -17.61 15.37 -13.19
C GLN A 240 -17.27 16.72 -13.82
N SER A 241 -16.62 16.68 -14.98
CA SER A 241 -16.36 17.85 -15.81
C SER A 241 -16.88 17.63 -17.22
N PRO A 242 -17.16 18.70 -17.98
CA PRO A 242 -17.54 18.57 -19.37
C PRO A 242 -16.53 17.73 -20.15
N ASP A 243 -17.04 16.83 -20.98
CA ASP A 243 -16.23 15.89 -21.75
C ASP A 243 -15.92 16.49 -23.13
N ASP A 244 -14.65 16.77 -23.39
CA ASP A 244 -14.19 17.39 -24.65
C ASP A 244 -14.52 16.53 -25.88
N ASP A 245 -14.56 15.20 -25.74
CA ASP A 245 -14.93 14.29 -26.83
C ASP A 245 -16.44 14.32 -27.13
N SER A 246 -17.23 14.95 -26.26
CA SER A 246 -18.68 15.07 -26.40
C SER A 246 -19.12 16.39 -27.05
N MET A 247 -18.18 17.27 -27.42
CA MET A 247 -18.49 18.58 -27.96
C MET A 247 -19.23 18.49 -29.30
N ASP A 248 -20.35 19.20 -29.42
CA ASP A 248 -21.13 19.24 -30.66
C ASP A 248 -20.61 20.31 -31.64
N CYS A 249 -21.22 20.37 -32.83
CA CYS A 249 -20.83 21.33 -33.87
C CYS A 249 -21.05 22.81 -33.49
N ASN A 250 -21.77 23.09 -32.40
CA ASN A 250 -22.00 24.44 -31.88
C ASN A 250 -21.02 24.80 -30.76
N GLY A 251 -20.10 23.90 -30.39
CA GLY A 251 -19.15 24.11 -29.30
C GLY A 251 -19.72 23.85 -27.91
N ASN A 252 -20.90 23.20 -27.82
CA ASN A 252 -21.52 22.85 -26.55
C ASN A 252 -21.18 21.40 -26.17
N TYR A 253 -20.90 21.17 -24.89
CA TYR A 253 -20.65 19.85 -24.34
C TYR A 253 -21.96 19.08 -24.16
N ARG A 254 -22.01 17.84 -24.64
CA ARG A 254 -23.19 16.98 -24.50
C ARG A 254 -23.23 16.25 -23.17
N VAL A 255 -22.08 15.83 -22.66
CA VAL A 255 -22.02 15.11 -21.39
C VAL A 255 -20.95 15.66 -20.45
N ALA A 256 -21.13 15.40 -19.17
CA ALA A 256 -20.10 15.53 -18.15
C ALA A 256 -19.67 14.14 -17.67
N SER A 257 -18.36 13.89 -17.70
CA SER A 257 -17.74 12.61 -17.36
C SER A 257 -16.78 12.79 -16.18
N PHE A 258 -16.52 11.73 -15.43
CA PHE A 258 -15.51 11.75 -14.38
C PHE A 258 -14.14 11.46 -14.98
N PHE A 259 -13.17 12.33 -14.68
CA PHE A 259 -11.77 12.15 -15.02
C PHE A 259 -10.91 12.31 -13.77
N SER A 260 -9.82 11.55 -13.66
CA SER A 260 -8.83 11.80 -12.61
C SER A 260 -8.19 13.16 -12.86
N ARG A 261 -8.15 14.02 -11.83
CA ARG A 261 -7.36 15.28 -11.93
C ARG A 261 -5.87 15.07 -11.68
N PHE A 262 -5.48 13.86 -11.24
CA PHE A 262 -4.08 13.46 -11.10
C PHE A 262 -3.55 12.88 -12.41
N TYR A 263 -4.40 12.19 -13.16
CA TYR A 263 -4.08 11.52 -14.42
C TYR A 263 -5.15 11.79 -15.48
N PRO A 264 -5.29 13.05 -15.95
CA PRO A 264 -6.36 13.44 -16.86
C PRO A 264 -6.33 12.72 -18.21
N GLU A 265 -5.15 12.27 -18.63
CA GLU A 265 -4.93 11.54 -19.88
C GLU A 265 -5.17 10.03 -19.77
N LYS A 266 -5.45 9.50 -18.57
CA LYS A 266 -5.58 8.06 -18.33
C LYS A 266 -7.03 7.65 -18.14
N ALA A 267 -7.35 6.46 -18.65
CA ALA A 267 -8.64 5.85 -18.39
C ALA A 267 -8.75 5.47 -16.91
N ILE A 268 -9.83 5.91 -16.27
CA ILE A 268 -10.14 5.66 -14.87
C ILE A 268 -11.49 4.98 -14.73
N GLN A 269 -11.60 4.07 -13.77
CA GLN A 269 -12.87 3.46 -13.38
C GLN A 269 -13.03 3.51 -11.87
N VAL A 270 -14.17 4.00 -11.38
CA VAL A 270 -14.52 3.95 -9.95
C VAL A 270 -15.00 2.54 -9.62
N THR A 271 -14.31 1.84 -8.72
CA THR A 271 -14.52 0.40 -8.49
C THR A 271 -15.42 0.07 -7.32
N GLY A 272 -15.63 1.01 -6.40
CA GLY A 272 -16.38 0.83 -5.16
C GLY A 272 -17.25 2.02 -4.79
N ASN A 273 -17.75 2.06 -3.56
CA ASN A 273 -18.60 3.16 -3.12
C ASN A 273 -17.82 4.47 -3.07
N VAL A 274 -18.48 5.55 -3.47
CA VAL A 274 -17.98 6.91 -3.30
C VAL A 274 -18.53 7.42 -1.99
N TYR A 275 -17.68 7.92 -1.12
CA TYR A 275 -18.10 8.53 0.13
C TYR A 275 -17.82 10.02 0.12
N TRP A 276 -18.76 10.80 0.64
CA TRP A 276 -18.54 12.22 0.83
C TRP A 276 -19.11 12.73 2.14
N SER A 277 -18.52 13.80 2.67
CA SER A 277 -18.96 14.46 3.89
C SER A 277 -18.81 15.97 3.80
N ARG A 278 -19.71 16.70 4.47
CA ARG A 278 -19.66 18.15 4.61
C ARG A 278 -18.69 18.55 5.72
N LEU A 279 -17.67 19.31 5.37
CA LEU A 279 -16.80 19.99 6.33
C LEU A 279 -17.43 21.34 6.69
N GLU A 280 -18.37 21.31 7.65
CA GLU A 280 -19.21 22.47 7.99
C GLU A 280 -18.40 23.76 8.27
N ASP A 281 -17.33 23.66 9.07
CA ASP A 281 -16.48 24.81 9.42
C ASP A 281 -15.74 25.41 8.21
N ALA A 282 -15.52 24.63 7.16
CA ALA A 282 -14.83 25.04 5.94
C ALA A 282 -15.80 25.33 4.78
N GLU A 283 -17.11 25.19 5.00
CA GLU A 283 -18.16 25.26 3.97
C GLU A 283 -17.84 24.46 2.68
N SER A 284 -17.11 23.36 2.84
CA SER A 284 -16.54 22.56 1.74
C SER A 284 -16.98 21.10 1.86
N ASP A 285 -16.94 20.36 0.75
CA ASP A 285 -17.26 18.93 0.75
C ASP A 285 -15.99 18.12 0.49
N MET A 286 -15.80 17.01 1.21
CA MET A 286 -14.71 16.07 0.99
C MET A 286 -15.26 14.81 0.36
N TYR A 287 -14.62 14.33 -0.70
CA TYR A 287 -14.90 13.06 -1.37
C TYR A 287 -13.72 12.12 -1.23
N ILE A 288 -13.99 10.84 -1.02
CA ILE A 288 -13.02 9.75 -1.09
C ILE A 288 -13.61 8.60 -1.90
N LEU A 289 -12.84 8.07 -2.85
CA LEU A 289 -13.29 7.00 -3.74
C LEU A 289 -12.16 6.03 -4.09
N PRO A 290 -12.46 4.73 -4.24
CA PRO A 290 -11.56 3.75 -4.81
C PRO A 290 -11.71 3.70 -6.33
N CYS A 291 -10.59 3.62 -7.03
CA CYS A 291 -10.55 3.58 -8.48
C CYS A 291 -9.43 2.71 -9.01
N THR A 292 -9.55 2.34 -10.27
CA THR A 292 -8.53 1.65 -11.04
C THR A 292 -8.13 2.53 -12.21
N ILE A 293 -6.83 2.77 -12.37
CA ILE A 293 -6.26 3.61 -13.42
C ILE A 293 -5.43 2.75 -14.38
N ASN A 294 -5.71 2.85 -15.67
CA ASN A 294 -4.91 2.18 -16.70
C ASN A 294 -3.71 3.07 -17.06
N MET A 295 -2.54 2.73 -16.54
CA MET A 295 -1.34 3.55 -16.73
C MET A 295 -0.75 3.49 -18.14
N ASP A 296 -0.92 2.35 -18.83
CA ASP A 296 -0.42 2.12 -20.19
C ASP A 296 -1.51 1.53 -21.08
N ASP A 297 -1.50 1.89 -22.37
CA ASP A 297 -2.45 1.36 -23.36
C ASP A 297 -2.39 -0.18 -23.50
N ASN A 298 -1.27 -0.79 -23.10
CA ASN A 298 -1.05 -2.23 -23.11
C ASN A 298 -1.27 -2.91 -21.74
N CYS A 299 -1.62 -2.16 -20.70
CA CYS A 299 -1.85 -2.72 -19.37
C CYS A 299 -3.20 -3.44 -19.35
N VAL A 300 -3.17 -4.77 -19.20
CA VAL A 300 -4.37 -5.62 -19.18
C VAL A 300 -5.12 -5.48 -17.85
N GLU A 301 -4.42 -5.12 -16.78
CA GLU A 301 -4.97 -4.89 -15.43
C GLU A 301 -4.57 -3.49 -14.96
N GLY A 302 -5.56 -2.63 -14.72
CA GLY A 302 -5.29 -1.28 -14.20
C GLY A 302 -4.79 -1.31 -12.75
N GLN A 303 -4.12 -0.24 -12.34
CA GLN A 303 -3.57 -0.08 -10.99
C GLN A 303 -4.66 0.44 -10.03
N ALA A 304 -4.91 -0.31 -8.95
CA ALA A 304 -5.85 0.10 -7.91
C ALA A 304 -5.29 1.25 -7.06
N CYS A 305 -6.14 2.24 -6.78
CA CYS A 305 -5.80 3.40 -5.98
C CYS A 305 -7.03 4.03 -5.31
N TYR A 306 -6.77 5.01 -4.46
CA TYR A 306 -7.79 5.84 -3.84
C TYR A 306 -7.51 7.31 -4.14
N GLU A 307 -8.55 8.06 -4.42
CA GLU A 307 -8.48 9.50 -4.65
C GLU A 307 -9.31 10.26 -3.64
N ILE A 308 -8.76 11.37 -3.16
CA ILE A 308 -9.44 12.34 -2.31
C ILE A 308 -9.55 13.68 -3.03
N TYR A 309 -10.76 14.21 -3.05
CA TYR A 309 -11.08 15.52 -3.61
C TYR A 309 -11.75 16.40 -2.56
N LEU A 310 -11.46 17.70 -2.62
CA LEU A 310 -12.18 18.73 -1.87
C LEU A 310 -12.98 19.59 -2.85
N VAL A 311 -14.25 19.82 -2.57
CA VAL A 311 -15.09 20.79 -3.28
C VAL A 311 -15.15 22.04 -2.44
N ALA A 312 -14.47 23.09 -2.88
CA ALA A 312 -14.38 24.36 -2.17
C ALA A 312 -15.72 25.13 -2.23
N PRO A 313 -15.89 26.21 -1.45
CA PRO A 313 -17.16 26.95 -1.38
C PRO A 313 -17.58 27.55 -2.73
N ASP A 314 -16.61 27.91 -3.58
CA ASP A 314 -16.81 28.41 -4.95
C ASP A 314 -17.11 27.31 -5.97
N LYS A 315 -17.32 26.06 -5.51
CA LYS A 315 -17.56 24.85 -6.31
C LYS A 315 -16.35 24.37 -7.12
N SER A 316 -15.17 24.94 -6.91
CA SER A 316 -13.95 24.40 -7.50
C SER A 316 -13.60 23.05 -6.86
N VAL A 317 -13.18 22.09 -7.70
CA VAL A 317 -12.74 20.76 -7.25
C VAL A 317 -11.21 20.75 -7.16
N VAL A 318 -10.71 20.56 -5.95
CA VAL A 318 -9.30 20.55 -5.60
C VAL A 318 -8.86 19.10 -5.37
N PRO A 319 -7.95 18.55 -6.19
CA PRO A 319 -7.34 17.24 -5.93
C PRO A 319 -6.44 17.34 -4.70
N LEU A 320 -6.67 16.49 -3.69
CA LEU A 320 -5.87 16.48 -2.46
C LEU A 320 -4.80 15.38 -2.49
N CYS A 321 -5.21 14.14 -2.78
CA CYS A 321 -4.31 12.99 -2.76
C CYS A 321 -4.76 11.88 -3.72
N ASN A 322 -3.79 11.19 -4.33
CA ASN A 322 -3.94 9.90 -5.01
C ASN A 322 -2.87 8.92 -4.48
N THR A 323 -3.27 7.68 -4.18
CA THR A 323 -2.39 6.69 -3.51
C THR A 323 -1.33 6.04 -4.39
N ILE A 324 -1.24 6.35 -5.69
CA ILE A 324 -0.19 5.83 -6.57
C ILE A 324 1.11 6.61 -6.39
N MET A 325 1.03 7.95 -6.32
CA MET A 325 2.20 8.83 -6.15
C MET A 325 2.45 9.24 -4.70
N ALA A 326 1.49 9.02 -3.80
CA ALA A 326 1.64 9.36 -2.40
C ALA A 326 2.70 8.46 -1.74
N CYS A 327 3.45 9.02 -0.80
CA CYS A 327 4.33 8.22 0.05
C CYS A 327 3.53 7.18 0.84
N ASP A 328 4.21 6.11 1.26
CA ASP A 328 3.57 4.97 1.93
C ASP A 328 2.74 5.37 3.16
N LEU A 329 3.16 6.43 3.86
CA LEU A 329 2.42 6.98 4.98
C LEU A 329 1.01 7.43 4.60
N ILE A 330 0.92 8.30 3.59
CA ILE A 330 -0.36 8.85 3.14
C ILE A 330 -1.18 7.74 2.51
N LYS A 331 -0.55 6.85 1.74
CA LYS A 331 -1.21 5.69 1.14
C LYS A 331 -1.91 4.83 2.20
N SER A 332 -1.20 4.43 3.27
CA SER A 332 -1.82 3.67 4.37
C SER A 332 -2.95 4.46 5.02
N ALA A 333 -2.72 5.74 5.34
CA ALA A 333 -3.70 6.57 6.05
C ALA A 333 -5.00 6.76 5.24
N VAL A 334 -4.91 6.90 3.92
CA VAL A 334 -6.07 7.02 3.02
C VAL A 334 -6.84 5.71 2.92
N ILE A 335 -6.14 4.58 2.76
CA ILE A 335 -6.76 3.24 2.70
C ILE A 335 -7.49 2.94 4.01
N ASP A 336 -6.82 3.17 5.15
CA ASP A 336 -7.37 2.96 6.48
C ASP A 336 -8.60 3.84 6.71
N LEU A 337 -8.54 5.12 6.30
CA LEU A 337 -9.68 6.04 6.36
C LEU A 337 -10.86 5.51 5.55
N TYR A 338 -10.65 5.09 4.30
CA TYR A 338 -11.71 4.57 3.45
C TYR A 338 -12.37 3.33 4.07
N MET A 339 -11.57 2.36 4.50
CA MET A 339 -12.07 1.13 5.14
C MET A 339 -12.87 1.45 6.41
N GLN A 340 -12.38 2.39 7.22
CA GLN A 340 -13.08 2.83 8.42
C GLN A 340 -14.44 3.48 8.07
N ILE A 341 -14.49 4.34 7.06
CA ILE A 341 -15.73 4.96 6.59
C ILE A 341 -16.71 3.88 6.11
N GLU A 342 -16.24 2.89 5.36
CA GLU A 342 -17.07 1.80 4.87
C GLU A 342 -17.70 0.99 6.00
N VAL A 343 -16.92 0.68 7.05
CA VAL A 343 -17.44 0.03 8.26
C VAL A 343 -18.45 0.93 8.97
N LEU A 344 -18.14 2.22 9.17
CA LEU A 344 -19.04 3.17 9.83
C LEU A 344 -20.36 3.34 9.06
N ALA A 345 -20.30 3.39 7.73
CA ALA A 345 -21.46 3.50 6.85
C ALA A 345 -22.30 2.21 6.78
N SER A 346 -21.77 1.07 7.24
CA SER A 346 -22.54 -0.18 7.39
C SER A 346 -23.47 -0.16 8.62
N HIS A 347 -23.20 0.72 9.59
CA HIS A 347 -24.04 0.94 10.76
C HIS A 347 -25.09 2.02 10.51
N VAL A 348 -26.12 2.09 11.37
CA VAL A 348 -27.11 3.18 11.33
C VAL A 348 -26.40 4.48 11.69
N ASN A 349 -26.15 5.32 10.68
CA ASN A 349 -25.61 6.66 10.86
C ASN A 349 -26.74 7.67 10.69
N ILE A 350 -26.79 8.67 11.57
CA ILE A 350 -27.87 9.68 11.61
C ILE A 350 -27.21 11.05 11.45
N ASP A 351 -27.59 11.78 10.40
CA ASP A 351 -27.09 13.14 10.18
C ASP A 351 -27.58 14.10 11.28
N ASN A 352 -26.93 15.26 11.40
CA ASN A 352 -27.24 16.24 12.44
C ASN A 352 -28.67 16.81 12.35
N LYS A 353 -29.27 16.86 11.16
CA LYS A 353 -30.66 17.31 10.96
C LYS A 353 -31.63 16.25 11.49
N ALA A 354 -31.44 15.00 11.12
CA ALA A 354 -32.23 13.87 11.62
C ALA A 354 -32.07 13.71 13.14
N ARG A 355 -30.85 13.86 13.67
CA ARG A 355 -30.58 13.90 15.12
C ARG A 355 -31.36 15.03 15.80
N SER A 356 -31.35 16.24 15.24
CA SER A 356 -32.12 17.37 15.75
C SER A 356 -33.63 17.09 15.80
N VAL A 357 -34.17 16.41 14.78
CA VAL A 357 -35.59 16.00 14.73
C VAL A 357 -35.91 14.97 15.80
N ILE A 358 -35.07 13.95 15.96
CA ILE A 358 -35.21 12.91 16.98
C ILE A 358 -35.14 13.54 18.38
N ASP A 359 -34.15 14.39 18.63
CA ASP A 359 -33.98 15.07 19.92
C ASP A 359 -35.16 15.98 20.25
N ALA A 360 -35.66 16.74 19.27
CA ALA A 360 -36.84 17.58 19.47
C ALA A 360 -38.09 16.75 19.81
N TYR A 361 -38.24 15.57 19.21
CA TYR A 361 -39.34 14.65 19.50
C TYR A 361 -39.20 14.02 20.89
N LEU A 362 -38.03 13.47 21.22
CA LEU A 362 -37.76 12.82 22.51
C LEU A 362 -37.85 13.80 23.67
N ASN A 363 -37.31 15.01 23.51
CA ASN A 363 -37.27 16.03 24.55
C ASN A 363 -38.49 16.97 24.55
N LYS A 364 -39.41 16.81 23.59
CA LYS A 364 -40.59 17.67 23.38
C LYS A 364 -40.26 19.17 23.25
N ASP A 365 -39.06 19.50 22.74
CA ASP A 365 -38.61 20.87 22.54
C ASP A 365 -38.48 21.22 21.05
N LYS A 366 -39.52 21.86 20.51
CA LYS A 366 -39.55 22.31 19.12
C LYS A 366 -38.60 23.48 18.83
N LYS A 367 -38.11 24.19 19.85
CA LYS A 367 -37.24 25.37 19.66
C LYS A 367 -35.84 24.98 19.18
N VAL A 368 -35.44 23.73 19.35
CA VAL A 368 -34.18 23.20 18.82
C VAL A 368 -34.22 23.16 17.29
N LEU A 369 -35.38 22.91 16.69
CA LEU A 369 -35.53 22.79 15.24
C LEU A 369 -35.36 24.11 14.50
N SER A 370 -35.77 25.24 15.09
CA SER A 370 -35.65 26.55 14.44
C SER A 370 -34.20 27.04 14.30
N LYS A 371 -33.23 26.39 14.97
CA LYS A 371 -31.79 26.65 14.78
C LYS A 371 -31.20 25.88 13.61
N THR A 372 -31.76 24.70 13.30
CA THR A 372 -31.22 23.77 12.30
C THR A 372 -31.99 23.82 10.97
N PHE A 373 -33.28 24.14 11.02
CA PHE A 373 -34.16 24.22 9.85
C PHE A 373 -34.60 25.66 9.63
N LYS A 374 -34.34 26.20 8.44
CA LYS A 374 -34.96 27.45 8.00
C LYS A 374 -36.44 27.16 7.70
N VAL A 375 -37.34 27.89 8.33
CA VAL A 375 -38.76 27.88 7.96
C VAL A 375 -38.86 28.48 6.56
N PRO A 376 -39.54 27.82 5.60
CA PRO A 376 -39.78 28.41 4.28
C PRO A 376 -40.44 29.78 4.45
N GLU A 377 -39.91 30.81 3.79
CA GLU A 377 -40.62 32.08 3.70
C GLU A 377 -41.94 31.82 2.95
N PRO A 378 -43.09 32.32 3.47
CA PRO A 378 -44.35 32.13 2.78
C PRO A 378 -44.23 32.75 1.39
N SER A 379 -44.44 31.93 0.37
CA SER A 379 -44.51 32.41 -1.00
C SER A 379 -45.74 33.33 -1.12
N SER A 380 -45.64 34.39 -1.90
CA SER A 380 -46.76 35.33 -2.13
C SER A 380 -47.99 34.68 -2.77
N ASP A 381 -47.90 33.41 -3.18
CA ASP A 381 -48.96 32.65 -3.84
C ASP A 381 -49.80 31.79 -2.86
N ASP A 382 -49.42 31.70 -1.58
CA ASP A 382 -50.17 30.94 -0.56
C ASP A 382 -51.39 31.68 0.01
N PHE A 383 -51.68 32.90 -0.47
CA PHE A 383 -52.94 33.61 -0.19
C PHE A 383 -53.92 33.49 -1.35
N MET A 384 -54.36 32.27 -1.64
CA MET A 384 -55.67 32.07 -2.28
C MET A 384 -56.65 31.64 -1.20
N THR A 385 -57.39 32.65 -0.75
CA THR A 385 -58.62 32.63 0.05
C THR A 385 -59.33 31.29 0.11
N ASP A 386 -59.59 30.81 1.33
CA ASP A 386 -60.69 29.88 1.63
C ASP A 386 -61.97 30.42 0.99
N ILE A 387 -62.29 29.85 -0.18
CA ILE A 387 -63.59 30.00 -0.80
C ILE A 387 -64.54 29.16 0.04
N ASP A 388 -65.51 29.84 0.64
CA ASP A 388 -66.75 29.25 1.16
C ASP A 388 -67.20 28.09 0.26
N LEU A 389 -67.01 26.86 0.74
CA LEU A 389 -67.79 25.74 0.27
C LEU A 389 -68.78 25.35 1.36
N PRO A 390 -70.08 25.58 1.13
CA PRO A 390 -71.12 25.10 2.03
C PRO A 390 -71.17 23.58 1.87
N PHE A 391 -71.43 22.83 2.93
CA PHE A 391 -72.52 21.84 2.99
C PHE A 391 -72.55 21.21 4.38
N LYS A 392 -73.81 21.03 4.81
CA LYS A 392 -74.34 20.39 6.01
C LYS A 392 -73.61 19.14 6.50
#